data_AF-A0A2S4PTZ9-F1
#
_entry.id   AF-A0A2S4PTZ9-F1
#
_cell.length_a   1.000
_cell.length_b   1.000
_cell.length_c   1.000
_cell.angle_alpha   90.00
_cell.angle_beta   90.00
_cell.angle_gamma   90.00
#
_symmetry.space_group_name_H-M   'P 1'
#
loop_
_entity.id
_entity.type
_entity.pdbx_description
1 polymer ?
#
loop_
_entity_poly.entity_id
_entity_poly.type
_entity_poly.pdbx_seq_one_letter_code
_entity_poly.pdbx_strand_id
1 'polypeptide(L)'
;MSLKRAEPSYEFGGPVGAFFVSFGLPVLVYASTFLCNDLSGCPVPSLLSPSTTTIDRLKQEVGWPSNGFKGLASWDVSGKVLCYYLLNAVLHCLMPGEEVEGVKLACGGKHKYKLNTWSSTIFILTLLAAGTAYQGASFPVWTFIYDNYLHILTANVIISYALATFVYIRSFGVKPGNSEFREIAVGGRTGNMLYDWFIGRELNPRVSLPLLGEIDIKLWCELRPGLLGWMLLDFAFVVHQYKAYGFITDSIVLLTAFQVLYILDAWWMESSVLTTMDITTDGFGFMLSFGDLVWVPFVYSLQARYLAVYPVSLGILSSSGVLGVVAVGYYIFRSANNEKNRFRTNPKDPRVQGLKYLTTKAGSKLLITGWWGIARHINYFGDWIMAWAYCLPTGIAGYIIRPVTLQNVTELVNSESSFFFHKSATQIVEVTQGPAKGYGMFFTYFYLLYFTVLLIHREIRDEEKCERKYGDDWERYREIVCYRIIPGVY
;
A
#
# COMPACT_ATOMS: atom_id res chain seq x y z
N MET A 1 -26.31 -0.31 34.51
CA MET A 1 -26.21 -1.46 33.60
C MET A 1 -24.77 -1.50 33.10
N SER A 2 -23.93 -2.37 33.65
CA SER A 2 -22.53 -2.52 33.22
C SER A 2 -22.53 -2.97 31.76
N LEU A 3 -22.03 -2.14 30.83
CA LEU A 3 -21.80 -2.53 29.45
C LEU A 3 -20.82 -3.71 29.49
N LYS A 4 -21.30 -4.93 29.22
CA LYS A 4 -20.44 -6.10 29.02
C LYS A 4 -19.35 -5.71 28.02
N ARG A 5 -18.10 -5.73 28.46
CA ARG A 5 -16.94 -5.49 27.58
C ARG A 5 -16.97 -6.57 26.49
N ALA A 6 -16.94 -6.17 25.22
CA ALA A 6 -16.90 -7.10 24.10
C ALA A 6 -15.72 -8.08 24.26
N GLU A 7 -15.95 -9.38 24.11
CA GLU A 7 -14.87 -10.36 24.28
C GLU A 7 -13.87 -10.28 23.12
N PRO A 8 -12.56 -10.42 23.40
CA PRO A 8 -11.55 -10.46 22.35
C PRO A 8 -11.70 -11.75 21.53
N SER A 9 -11.65 -11.62 20.20
CA SER A 9 -11.58 -12.76 19.27
C SER A 9 -10.27 -12.71 18.49
N TYR A 10 -9.77 -13.89 18.12
CA TYR A 10 -8.64 -13.98 17.20
C TYR A 10 -9.10 -13.74 15.77
N GLU A 11 -8.32 -12.94 15.06
CA GLU A 11 -8.37 -12.72 13.62
C GLU A 11 -7.04 -13.19 13.01
N PHE A 12 -6.89 -13.15 11.68
CA PHE A 12 -5.63 -13.50 11.02
C PHE A 12 -5.08 -14.89 11.42
N GLY A 13 -5.95 -15.88 11.66
CA GLY A 13 -5.53 -17.21 12.10
C GLY A 13 -4.92 -17.26 13.52
N GLY A 14 -5.16 -16.24 14.34
CA GLY A 14 -4.70 -16.16 15.72
C GLY A 14 -3.17 -16.08 15.84
N PRO A 15 -2.58 -16.60 16.94
CA PRO A 15 -1.15 -16.45 17.19
C PRO A 15 -0.25 -17.06 16.10
N VAL A 16 -0.70 -18.15 15.47
CA VAL A 16 0.06 -18.81 14.40
C VAL A 16 0.09 -17.95 13.14
N GLY A 17 -1.05 -17.42 12.71
CA GLY A 17 -1.06 -16.52 11.56
C GLY A 17 -0.38 -15.19 11.87
N ALA A 18 -0.53 -14.64 13.07
CA ALA A 18 0.24 -13.48 13.52
C ALA A 18 1.76 -13.72 13.40
N PHE A 19 2.26 -14.90 13.76
CA PHE A 19 3.67 -15.27 13.57
C PHE A 19 4.08 -15.22 12.09
N PHE A 20 3.36 -15.91 11.22
CA PHE A 20 3.70 -15.98 9.80
C PHE A 20 3.58 -14.64 9.10
N VAL A 21 2.59 -13.81 9.47
CA VAL A 21 2.49 -12.45 8.93
C VAL A 21 3.67 -11.60 9.43
N SER A 22 4.01 -11.70 10.71
CA SER A 22 5.04 -10.87 11.33
C SER A 22 6.45 -11.16 10.85
N PHE A 23 6.76 -12.41 10.52
CA PHE A 23 8.11 -12.83 10.13
C PHE A 23 8.21 -13.30 8.68
N GLY A 24 7.12 -13.77 8.09
CA GLY A 24 7.07 -14.23 6.70
C GLY A 24 6.88 -13.11 5.69
N LEU A 25 6.04 -12.09 5.96
CA LEU A 25 5.86 -10.97 5.02
C LEU A 25 7.14 -10.16 4.78
N PRO A 26 7.97 -9.83 5.80
CA PRO A 26 9.27 -9.21 5.56
C PRO A 26 10.14 -10.03 4.60
N VAL A 27 10.19 -11.36 4.80
CA VAL A 27 10.94 -12.27 3.91
C VAL A 27 10.38 -12.21 2.49
N LEU A 28 9.06 -12.16 2.32
CA LEU A 28 8.41 -12.05 1.02
C LEU A 28 8.76 -10.74 0.30
N VAL A 29 8.80 -9.61 1.01
CA VAL A 29 9.19 -8.31 0.43
C VAL A 29 10.67 -8.33 0.00
N TYR A 30 11.57 -8.88 0.82
CA TYR A 30 12.97 -9.11 0.39
C TYR A 30 13.06 -10.08 -0.78
N ALA A 31 12.27 -11.15 -0.79
CA ALA A 31 12.23 -12.11 -1.89
C ALA A 31 11.82 -11.42 -3.20
N SER A 32 10.81 -10.56 -3.19
CA SER A 32 10.45 -9.75 -4.37
C SER A 32 11.56 -8.80 -4.82
N THR A 33 12.38 -8.31 -3.87
CA THR A 33 13.50 -7.41 -4.13
C THR A 33 14.67 -8.14 -4.78
N PHE A 34 15.02 -9.32 -4.25
CA PHE A 34 16.17 -10.11 -4.67
C PHE A 34 15.88 -11.00 -5.87
N LEU A 35 14.70 -11.60 -5.94
CA LEU A 35 14.35 -12.58 -6.98
C LEU A 35 13.79 -11.94 -8.25
N CYS A 36 13.43 -10.66 -8.20
CA CYS A 36 13.09 -9.82 -9.35
C CYS A 36 13.91 -8.54 -9.23
N ASN A 37 14.99 -8.44 -10.00
CA ASN A 37 16.00 -7.38 -9.85
C ASN A 37 16.55 -6.89 -11.19
N ASP A 38 17.26 -5.76 -11.13
CA ASP A 38 17.95 -5.09 -12.23
C ASP A 38 19.41 -5.57 -12.43
N LEU A 39 19.76 -6.70 -11.82
CA LEU A 39 21.08 -7.31 -11.93
C LEU A 39 21.11 -8.46 -12.92
N SER A 40 20.17 -9.40 -12.79
CA SER A 40 20.15 -10.66 -13.55
C SER A 40 18.80 -10.97 -14.18
N GLY A 41 17.67 -10.54 -13.59
CA GLY A 41 16.36 -10.77 -14.18
C GLY A 41 15.19 -10.75 -13.20
N CYS A 42 14.01 -10.94 -13.78
CA CYS A 42 12.74 -11.11 -13.08
C CYS A 42 11.92 -12.24 -13.74
N PRO A 43 11.89 -13.46 -13.17
CA PRO A 43 12.71 -13.90 -12.04
C PRO A 43 14.21 -13.98 -12.37
N VAL A 44 15.06 -14.07 -11.34
CA VAL A 44 16.47 -14.42 -11.51
C VAL A 44 16.63 -15.78 -12.21
N PRO A 45 17.66 -15.97 -13.08
CA PRO A 45 17.81 -17.17 -13.90
C PRO A 45 17.81 -18.49 -13.11
N SER A 46 18.37 -18.51 -11.90
CA SER A 46 18.39 -19.67 -11.00
C SER A 46 17.00 -20.23 -10.66
N LEU A 47 15.95 -19.41 -10.71
CA LEU A 47 14.57 -19.89 -10.48
C LEU A 47 13.97 -20.58 -11.70
N LEU A 48 14.51 -20.36 -12.91
CA LEU A 48 14.07 -20.99 -14.14
C LEU A 48 14.69 -22.39 -14.33
N SER A 49 15.76 -22.72 -13.60
CA SER A 49 16.46 -24.00 -13.70
C SER A 49 16.90 -24.52 -12.32
N PRO A 50 15.95 -24.74 -11.39
CA PRO A 50 16.25 -24.99 -9.97
C PRO A 50 17.08 -26.27 -9.74
N SER A 51 16.97 -27.27 -10.62
CA SER A 51 17.73 -28.52 -10.53
C SER A 51 19.25 -28.35 -10.72
N THR A 52 19.69 -27.22 -11.27
CA THR A 52 21.11 -26.94 -11.58
C THR A 52 21.68 -25.77 -10.76
N THR A 53 20.89 -25.21 -9.84
CA THR A 53 21.23 -24.00 -9.10
C THR A 53 22.11 -24.32 -7.89
N THR A 54 23.23 -23.61 -7.76
CA THR A 54 24.04 -23.59 -6.54
C THR A 54 23.76 -22.32 -5.73
N ILE A 55 23.99 -22.37 -4.41
CA ILE A 55 23.80 -21.21 -3.52
C ILE A 55 24.70 -20.04 -3.94
N ASP A 56 25.93 -20.33 -4.37
CA ASP A 56 26.87 -19.27 -4.79
C ASP A 56 26.43 -18.58 -6.07
N ARG A 57 25.88 -19.34 -7.03
CA ARG A 57 25.28 -18.77 -8.23
C ARG A 57 24.07 -17.90 -7.89
N LEU A 58 23.18 -18.39 -7.03
CA LEU A 58 22.03 -17.62 -6.59
C LEU A 58 22.46 -16.31 -5.91
N LYS A 59 23.46 -16.36 -5.01
CA LYS A 59 24.01 -15.16 -4.35
C LYS A 59 24.54 -14.14 -5.35
N GLN A 60 25.22 -14.58 -6.40
CA GLN A 60 25.71 -13.69 -7.45
C GLN A 60 24.55 -13.08 -8.24
N GLU A 61 23.58 -13.89 -8.66
CA GLU A 61 22.44 -13.44 -9.47
C GLU A 61 21.51 -12.47 -8.72
N VAL A 62 21.33 -12.66 -7.41
CA VAL A 62 20.55 -11.74 -6.58
C VAL A 62 21.34 -10.53 -6.10
N GLY A 63 22.66 -10.48 -6.34
CA GLY A 63 23.53 -9.42 -5.82
C GLY A 63 23.61 -9.42 -4.29
N TRP A 64 23.69 -10.59 -3.67
CA TRP A 64 23.77 -10.71 -2.23
C TRP A 64 24.98 -9.95 -1.68
N PRO A 65 24.82 -9.10 -0.64
CA PRO A 65 25.93 -8.30 -0.14
C PRO A 65 27.11 -9.16 0.35
N SER A 66 28.34 -8.74 0.03
CA SER A 66 29.56 -9.47 0.36
C SER A 66 29.79 -9.62 1.87
N ASN A 67 29.36 -8.63 2.65
CA ASN A 67 29.36 -8.65 4.12
C ASN A 67 28.09 -9.27 4.74
N GLY A 68 27.30 -10.01 3.94
CA GLY A 68 26.11 -10.72 4.38
C GLY A 68 24.99 -9.80 4.86
N PHE A 69 24.30 -10.20 5.93
CA PHE A 69 23.17 -9.44 6.49
C PHE A 69 23.51 -8.00 6.87
N LYS A 70 24.77 -7.71 7.23
CA LYS A 70 25.21 -6.34 7.54
C LYS A 70 25.11 -5.41 6.32
N GLY A 71 25.20 -5.95 5.10
CA GLY A 71 25.09 -5.16 3.88
C GLY A 71 23.65 -4.81 3.48
N LEU A 72 22.65 -5.40 4.14
CA LEU A 72 21.25 -5.04 3.93
C LEU A 72 20.92 -3.66 4.51
N ALA A 73 21.71 -3.19 5.48
CA ALA A 73 21.52 -1.91 6.15
C ALA A 73 22.67 -0.94 5.86
N SER A 74 22.35 0.35 5.80
CA SER A 74 23.33 1.44 5.73
C SER A 74 22.92 2.53 6.72
N TRP A 75 23.85 2.95 7.58
CA TRP A 75 23.61 4.02 8.56
C TRP A 75 23.31 5.35 7.89
N ASP A 76 24.01 5.65 6.80
CA ASP A 76 23.80 6.87 6.02
C ASP A 76 22.40 6.91 5.40
N VAL A 77 21.98 5.81 4.77
CA VAL A 77 20.63 5.70 4.19
C VAL A 77 19.56 5.73 5.28
N SER A 78 19.77 5.02 6.38
CA SER A 78 18.85 5.01 7.51
C SER A 78 18.66 6.42 8.10
N GLY A 79 19.74 7.20 8.21
CA GLY A 79 19.67 8.60 8.63
C GLY A 79 18.83 9.45 7.68
N LYS A 80 19.00 9.30 6.37
CA LYS A 80 18.20 10.01 5.36
C LYS A 80 16.72 9.61 5.37
N VAL A 81 16.43 8.33 5.59
CA VAL A 81 15.05 7.85 5.79
C VAL A 81 14.46 8.49 7.06
N LEU A 82 15.18 8.53 8.17
CA LEU A 82 14.71 9.22 9.38
C LEU A 82 14.48 10.72 9.15
N CYS A 83 15.32 11.39 8.35
CA CYS A 83 15.08 12.78 7.94
C CYS A 83 13.78 12.93 7.13
N TYR A 84 13.45 11.99 6.26
CA TYR A 84 12.17 11.97 5.53
C TYR A 84 10.97 11.84 6.50
N TYR A 85 11.06 10.97 7.49
CA TYR A 85 10.02 10.83 8.53
C TYR A 85 9.90 12.10 9.36
N LEU A 86 11.03 12.68 9.78
CA LEU A 86 11.07 13.93 10.55
C LEU A 86 10.46 15.08 9.75
N LEU A 87 10.77 15.20 8.45
CA LEU A 87 10.17 16.22 7.57
C LEU A 87 8.64 16.09 7.53
N ASN A 88 8.13 14.86 7.33
CA ASN A 88 6.68 14.62 7.33
C ASN A 88 6.03 14.96 8.68
N ALA A 89 6.68 14.64 9.81
CA ALA A 89 6.21 14.97 11.14
C ALA A 89 6.18 16.48 11.37
N VAL A 90 7.27 17.18 11.04
CA VAL A 90 7.39 18.63 11.17
C VAL A 90 6.33 19.34 10.33
N LEU A 91 6.11 18.94 9.07
CA LEU A 91 5.11 19.56 8.22
C LEU A 91 3.69 19.30 8.72
N HIS A 92 3.37 18.09 9.19
CA HIS A 92 2.08 17.78 9.81
C HIS A 92 1.81 18.71 11.01
N CYS A 93 2.81 18.87 11.86
CA CYS A 93 2.74 19.69 13.07
C CYS A 93 2.62 21.19 12.78
N LEU A 94 3.44 21.72 11.87
CA LEU A 94 3.55 23.16 11.64
C LEU A 94 2.54 23.72 10.63
N MET A 95 2.19 22.97 9.58
CA MET A 95 1.30 23.49 8.54
C MET A 95 -0.14 23.56 9.02
N PRO A 96 -0.94 24.56 8.60
CA PRO A 96 -2.36 24.63 8.97
C PRO A 96 -3.12 23.41 8.44
N GLY A 97 -4.17 23.02 9.16
CA GLY A 97 -5.03 21.88 8.85
C GLY A 97 -6.44 22.06 9.37
N GLU A 98 -7.37 21.28 8.82
CA GLU A 98 -8.74 21.22 9.31
C GLU A 98 -8.80 20.32 10.55
N GLU A 99 -9.41 20.79 11.63
CA GLU A 99 -9.63 20.00 12.84
C GLU A 99 -10.97 19.27 12.76
N VAL A 100 -10.93 17.94 12.72
CA VAL A 100 -12.13 17.09 12.59
C VAL A 100 -12.24 16.16 13.80
N GLU A 101 -13.47 15.99 14.30
CA GLU A 101 -13.74 15.01 15.34
C GLU A 101 -13.84 13.59 14.75
N GLY A 102 -13.15 12.64 15.38
CA GLY A 102 -13.29 11.23 15.06
C GLY A 102 -14.59 10.60 15.58
N VAL A 103 -14.66 9.27 15.50
CA VAL A 103 -15.79 8.52 16.05
C VAL A 103 -15.82 8.54 17.57
N LYS A 104 -16.99 8.28 18.15
CA LYS A 104 -17.15 8.13 19.60
C LYS A 104 -16.45 6.85 20.07
N LEU A 105 -15.56 7.00 21.05
CA LEU A 105 -14.78 5.90 21.63
C LEU A 105 -15.60 5.09 22.62
N ALA A 106 -15.16 3.86 22.90
CA ALA A 106 -15.82 2.99 23.88
C ALA A 106 -15.65 3.52 25.32
N CYS A 107 -14.52 4.16 25.60
CA CYS A 107 -14.28 4.86 26.87
C CYS A 107 -15.08 6.16 27.03
N GLY A 108 -15.81 6.58 25.99
CA GLY A 108 -16.48 7.88 25.92
C GLY A 108 -15.59 8.96 25.32
N GLY A 109 -16.19 10.11 24.97
CA GLY A 109 -15.48 11.19 24.27
C GLY A 109 -15.21 10.89 22.79
N LYS A 110 -14.47 11.81 22.17
CA LYS A 110 -13.99 11.75 20.79
C LYS A 110 -12.59 12.34 20.73
N HIS A 111 -11.74 11.77 19.89
CA HIS A 111 -10.48 12.42 19.56
C HIS A 111 -10.68 13.50 18.48
N LYS A 112 -9.82 14.53 18.53
CA LYS A 112 -9.66 15.50 17.44
C LYS A 112 -8.46 15.13 16.59
N TYR A 113 -8.59 15.36 15.28
CA TYR A 113 -7.58 15.05 14.28
C TYR A 113 -7.35 16.27 13.41
N LYS A 114 -6.07 16.63 13.26
CA LYS A 114 -5.62 17.66 12.35
C LYS A 114 -5.37 17.07 10.97
N LEU A 115 -6.20 17.45 10.01
CA LEU A 115 -6.16 16.98 8.63
C LEU A 115 -5.43 18.01 7.77
N ASN A 116 -4.23 17.66 7.32
CA ASN A 116 -3.41 18.50 6.44
C ASN A 116 -2.49 17.67 5.54
N THR A 117 -2.88 16.43 5.24
CA THR A 117 -2.04 15.54 4.43
C THR A 117 -1.84 16.13 3.05
N TRP A 118 -2.89 16.67 2.42
CA TRP A 118 -2.79 17.31 1.10
C TRP A 118 -1.76 18.44 1.07
N SER A 119 -1.87 19.44 1.95
CA SER A 119 -1.00 20.62 1.92
C SER A 119 0.47 20.28 2.22
N SER A 120 0.71 19.41 3.20
CA SER A 120 2.06 18.99 3.60
C SER A 120 2.77 18.13 2.56
N THR A 121 2.06 17.21 1.91
CA THR A 121 2.64 16.35 0.88
C THR A 121 2.86 17.12 -0.43
N ILE A 122 1.91 17.96 -0.85
CA ILE A 122 2.07 18.83 -2.04
C ILE A 122 3.25 19.80 -1.87
N PHE A 123 3.53 20.27 -0.65
CA PHE A 123 4.74 21.07 -0.39
C PHE A 123 6.02 20.28 -0.71
N ILE A 124 6.14 19.03 -0.23
CA ILE A 124 7.28 18.16 -0.55
C ILE A 124 7.36 17.93 -2.07
N LEU A 125 6.23 17.59 -2.70
CA LEU A 125 6.17 17.32 -4.14
C LEU A 125 6.56 18.54 -4.98
N THR A 126 6.22 19.75 -4.53
CA THR A 126 6.62 21.00 -5.20
C THR A 126 8.14 21.18 -5.18
N LEU A 127 8.78 20.91 -4.04
CA LEU A 127 10.25 20.97 -3.94
C LEU A 127 10.92 19.93 -4.84
N LEU A 128 10.36 18.72 -4.89
CA LEU A 128 10.86 17.65 -5.76
C LEU A 128 10.66 17.99 -7.24
N ALA A 129 9.52 18.57 -7.62
CA ALA A 129 9.25 19.03 -8.97
C ALA A 129 10.22 20.15 -9.37
N ALA A 130 10.49 21.12 -8.49
CA ALA A 130 11.47 22.17 -8.73
C ALA A 130 12.90 21.61 -8.91
N GLY A 131 13.30 20.66 -8.06
CA GLY A 131 14.59 19.97 -8.20
C GLY A 131 14.71 19.19 -9.51
N THR A 132 13.63 18.52 -9.92
CA THR A 132 13.52 17.80 -11.20
C THR A 132 13.56 18.75 -12.39
N ALA A 133 12.88 19.90 -12.33
CA ALA A 133 12.91 20.90 -13.39
C ALA A 133 14.31 21.51 -13.58
N TYR A 134 15.07 21.66 -12.49
CA TYR A 134 16.43 22.23 -12.54
C TYR A 134 17.50 21.22 -12.98
N GLN A 135 17.46 19.98 -12.48
CA GLN A 135 18.53 18.98 -12.69
C GLN A 135 18.10 17.83 -13.62
N GLY A 136 16.87 17.84 -14.10
CA GLY A 136 16.29 16.77 -14.91
C GLY A 136 16.30 15.43 -14.19
N ALA A 137 16.49 14.36 -14.98
CA ALA A 137 16.60 12.99 -14.48
C ALA A 137 17.83 12.75 -13.57
N SER A 138 18.81 13.67 -13.58
CA SER A 138 19.99 13.60 -12.73
C SER A 138 19.79 14.17 -11.32
N PHE A 139 18.56 14.62 -10.99
CA PHE A 139 18.26 15.12 -9.65
C PHE A 139 18.60 14.06 -8.57
N PRO A 140 19.49 14.37 -7.59
CA PRO A 140 20.05 13.35 -6.70
C PRO A 140 19.05 12.56 -5.86
N VAL A 141 17.85 13.10 -5.60
CA VAL A 141 16.82 12.39 -4.84
C VAL A 141 16.36 11.14 -5.58
N TRP A 142 16.12 11.23 -6.90
CA TRP A 142 15.65 10.10 -7.69
C TRP A 142 16.71 9.01 -7.83
N THR A 143 17.96 9.41 -8.08
CA THR A 143 19.07 8.47 -8.13
C THR A 143 19.31 7.82 -6.79
N PHE A 144 19.26 8.58 -5.69
CA PHE A 144 19.42 8.05 -4.35
C PHE A 144 18.37 6.98 -4.01
N ILE A 145 17.09 7.25 -4.31
CA ILE A 145 16.00 6.31 -4.03
C ILE A 145 16.20 5.00 -4.80
N TYR A 146 16.51 5.08 -6.10
CA TYR A 146 16.72 3.90 -6.93
C TYR A 146 17.95 3.10 -6.47
N ASP A 147 19.10 3.76 -6.33
CA ASP A 147 20.39 3.11 -6.03
C ASP A 147 20.44 2.52 -4.61
N ASN A 148 19.66 3.06 -3.67
CA ASN A 148 19.63 2.62 -2.27
C ASN A 148 18.33 1.91 -1.89
N TYR A 149 17.55 1.43 -2.88
CA TYR A 149 16.25 0.80 -2.66
C TYR A 149 16.28 -0.27 -1.55
N LEU A 150 17.26 -1.18 -1.57
CA LEU A 150 17.42 -2.24 -0.57
C LEU A 150 17.64 -1.67 0.84
N HIS A 151 18.51 -0.66 0.98
CA HIS A 151 18.80 -0.05 2.28
C HIS A 151 17.61 0.76 2.80
N ILE A 152 16.86 1.41 1.91
CA ILE A 152 15.62 2.13 2.26
C ILE A 152 14.55 1.13 2.72
N LEU A 153 14.37 0.00 2.03
CA LEU A 153 13.50 -1.09 2.47
C LEU A 153 13.89 -1.58 3.87
N THR A 154 15.17 -1.90 4.09
CA THR A 154 15.65 -2.38 5.39
C THR A 154 15.42 -1.36 6.50
N ALA A 155 15.66 -0.08 6.25
CA ALA A 155 15.37 0.99 7.21
C ALA A 155 13.89 1.03 7.60
N ASN A 156 12.97 0.95 6.63
CA ASN A 156 11.53 0.95 6.90
C ASN A 156 11.06 -0.32 7.63
N VAL A 157 11.66 -1.48 7.35
CA VAL A 157 11.41 -2.72 8.11
C VAL A 157 11.81 -2.52 9.57
N ILE A 158 13.02 -2.03 9.84
CA ILE A 158 13.50 -1.78 11.20
C ILE A 158 12.62 -0.76 11.92
N ILE A 159 12.26 0.35 11.26
CA ILE A 159 11.36 1.37 11.80
C ILE A 159 10.01 0.74 12.16
N SER A 160 9.46 -0.13 11.33
CA SER A 160 8.17 -0.79 11.58
C SER A 160 8.20 -1.68 12.82
N TYR A 161 9.23 -2.52 12.96
CA TYR A 161 9.42 -3.33 14.17
C TYR A 161 9.63 -2.47 15.42
N ALA A 162 10.44 -1.41 15.32
CA ALA A 162 10.71 -0.51 16.42
C ALA A 162 9.44 0.24 16.87
N LEU A 163 8.65 0.75 15.91
CA LEU A 163 7.42 1.48 16.18
C LEU A 163 6.35 0.58 16.80
N ALA A 164 6.14 -0.62 16.23
CA ALA A 164 5.22 -1.63 16.78
C ALA A 164 5.59 -2.02 18.22
N THR A 165 6.88 -2.21 18.49
CA THR A 165 7.38 -2.54 19.83
C THR A 165 7.20 -1.37 20.79
N PHE A 166 7.48 -0.15 20.35
CA PHE A 166 7.29 1.07 21.13
C PHE A 166 5.83 1.25 21.56
N VAL A 167 4.88 1.17 20.63
CA VAL A 167 3.44 1.33 20.95
C VAL A 167 2.93 0.18 21.81
N TYR A 168 3.44 -1.05 21.61
CA TYR A 168 3.09 -2.19 22.45
C TYR A 168 3.53 -1.98 23.91
N ILE A 169 4.78 -1.58 24.14
CA ILE A 169 5.30 -1.28 25.50
C ILE A 169 4.52 -0.13 26.13
N ARG A 170 4.27 0.94 25.36
CA ARG A 170 3.55 2.12 25.86
C ARG A 170 2.09 1.85 26.19
N SER A 171 1.47 0.86 25.54
CA SER A 171 0.08 0.48 25.78
C SER A 171 -0.18 -0.01 27.21
N PHE A 172 0.83 -0.54 27.90
CA PHE A 172 0.69 -1.00 29.29
C PHE A 172 0.49 0.16 30.29
N GLY A 173 0.78 1.39 29.88
CA GLY A 173 0.48 2.60 30.65
C GLY A 173 -0.98 3.07 30.54
N VAL A 174 -1.81 2.46 29.68
CA VAL A 174 -3.21 2.87 29.48
C VAL A 174 -4.07 2.47 30.67
N LYS A 175 -4.60 3.47 31.39
CA LYS A 175 -5.49 3.27 32.54
C LYS A 175 -6.95 3.57 32.17
N PRO A 176 -7.94 2.80 32.67
CA PRO A 176 -9.35 3.14 32.48
C PRO A 176 -9.68 4.53 33.04
N GLY A 177 -10.49 5.30 32.31
CA GLY A 177 -10.91 6.64 32.74
C GLY A 177 -9.81 7.71 32.70
N ASN A 178 -8.74 7.49 31.93
CA ASN A 178 -7.72 8.51 31.72
C ASN A 178 -8.29 9.74 30.97
N SER A 179 -7.76 10.92 31.28
CA SER A 179 -8.21 12.20 30.70
C SER A 179 -7.87 12.36 29.21
N GLU A 180 -6.96 11.55 28.69
CA GLU A 180 -6.51 11.58 27.29
C GLU A 180 -7.37 10.69 26.38
N PHE A 181 -8.40 10.04 26.93
CA PHE A 181 -9.26 9.08 26.22
C PHE A 181 -8.51 7.92 25.55
N ARG A 182 -7.31 7.57 26.02
CA ARG A 182 -6.55 6.42 25.53
C ARG A 182 -7.31 5.14 25.81
N GLU A 183 -7.51 4.30 24.80
CA GLU A 183 -8.23 3.03 24.95
C GLU A 183 -7.49 1.84 24.33
N ILE A 184 -7.76 0.66 24.89
CA ILE A 184 -7.22 -0.61 24.42
C ILE A 184 -8.20 -1.20 23.41
N ALA A 185 -7.69 -1.52 22.22
CA ALA A 185 -8.44 -2.17 21.16
C ALA A 185 -8.94 -3.55 21.64
N VAL A 186 -10.16 -3.93 21.22
CA VAL A 186 -10.76 -5.20 21.66
C VAL A 186 -9.92 -6.39 21.19
N GLY A 187 -9.37 -6.35 19.98
CA GLY A 187 -8.49 -7.40 19.46
C GLY A 187 -7.13 -7.48 20.17
N GLY A 188 -6.64 -6.39 20.76
CA GLY A 188 -5.32 -6.29 21.38
C GLY A 188 -5.25 -6.65 22.86
N ARG A 189 -6.18 -7.47 23.36
CA ARG A 189 -6.22 -7.86 24.78
C ARG A 189 -6.52 -9.34 24.98
N THR A 190 -6.02 -10.17 24.07
CA THR A 190 -6.21 -11.63 24.11
C THR A 190 -5.38 -12.29 25.22
N GLY A 191 -4.32 -11.62 25.69
CA GLY A 191 -3.37 -12.18 26.64
C GLY A 191 -2.23 -12.97 25.97
N ASN A 192 -2.28 -13.19 24.65
CA ASN A 192 -1.17 -13.72 23.90
C ASN A 192 -0.25 -12.58 23.44
N MET A 193 0.99 -12.55 23.95
CA MET A 193 1.94 -11.46 23.70
C MET A 193 2.23 -11.24 22.21
N LEU A 194 2.48 -12.31 21.45
CA LEU A 194 2.81 -12.20 20.03
C LEU A 194 1.64 -11.63 19.24
N TYR A 195 0.43 -12.15 19.50
CA TYR A 195 -0.78 -11.68 18.83
C TYR A 195 -1.13 -10.23 19.20
N ASP A 196 -1.09 -9.88 20.49
CA ASP A 196 -1.41 -8.54 20.97
C ASP A 196 -0.37 -7.50 20.47
N TRP A 197 0.89 -7.89 20.28
CA TRP A 197 1.93 -7.06 19.63
C TRP A 197 1.70 -6.90 18.13
N PHE A 198 1.27 -7.99 17.47
CA PHE A 198 0.96 -7.98 16.05
C PHE A 198 -0.25 -7.11 15.72
N ILE A 199 -1.40 -7.38 16.35
CA ILE A 199 -2.67 -6.67 16.07
C ILE A 199 -2.70 -5.27 16.69
N GLY A 200 -1.87 -5.01 17.69
CA GLY A 200 -1.81 -3.74 18.41
C GLY A 200 -2.75 -3.68 19.61
N ARG A 201 -2.21 -3.23 20.75
CA ARG A 201 -2.95 -3.10 22.01
C ARG A 201 -3.70 -1.77 22.13
N GLU A 202 -2.99 -0.66 21.93
CA GLU A 202 -3.57 0.68 22.01
C GLU A 202 -4.31 0.99 20.71
N LEU A 203 -5.54 1.51 20.82
CA LEU A 203 -6.35 1.81 19.65
C LEU A 203 -5.70 2.93 18.84
N ASN A 204 -5.55 4.13 19.40
CA ASN A 204 -5.01 5.29 18.68
C ASN A 204 -3.83 5.89 19.47
N PRO A 205 -2.62 5.31 19.38
CA PRO A 205 -1.48 5.79 20.14
C PRO A 205 -1.03 7.17 19.65
N ARG A 206 -0.99 8.13 20.57
CA ARG A 206 -0.67 9.55 20.31
C ARG A 206 0.58 10.00 21.01
N VAL A 207 1.53 10.59 20.31
CA VAL A 207 2.77 11.10 20.93
C VAL A 207 2.77 12.62 20.84
N SER A 208 2.97 13.27 21.99
CA SER A 208 3.20 14.71 22.06
C SER A 208 4.70 14.96 22.01
N LEU A 209 5.16 15.51 20.89
CA LEU A 209 6.55 15.90 20.71
C LEU A 209 6.75 17.33 21.25
N PRO A 210 7.78 17.57 22.09
CA PRO A 210 8.13 18.92 22.51
C PRO A 210 8.29 19.82 21.28
N LEU A 211 7.65 20.99 21.28
CA LEU A 211 7.66 22.01 20.21
C LEU A 211 6.90 21.65 18.91
N LEU A 212 6.58 20.38 18.66
CA LEU A 212 5.87 19.95 17.44
C LEU A 212 4.39 19.60 17.71
N GLY A 213 4.00 19.36 18.97
CA GLY A 213 2.62 19.04 19.31
C GLY A 213 2.30 17.56 19.18
N GLU A 214 1.01 17.22 19.12
CA GLU A 214 0.52 15.84 19.15
C GLU A 214 0.45 15.23 17.75
N ILE A 215 0.92 13.99 17.63
CA ILE A 215 0.78 13.16 16.43
C ILE A 215 0.02 11.89 16.81
N ASP A 216 -1.09 11.63 16.12
CA ASP A 216 -1.71 10.31 16.09
C ASP A 216 -0.91 9.39 15.18
N ILE A 217 -0.18 8.44 15.77
CA ILE A 217 0.79 7.61 15.03
C ILE A 217 0.09 6.86 13.90
N LYS A 218 -1.09 6.30 14.18
CA LYS A 218 -1.82 5.48 13.22
C LYS A 218 -2.22 6.28 12.00
N LEU A 219 -2.98 7.37 12.19
CA LEU A 219 -3.41 8.21 11.07
C LEU A 219 -2.20 8.79 10.31
N TRP A 220 -1.15 9.15 11.03
CA TRP A 220 0.06 9.70 10.42
C TRP A 220 0.76 8.66 9.53
N CYS A 221 0.98 7.43 10.00
CA CYS A 221 1.58 6.35 9.22
C CYS A 221 0.74 5.96 7.99
N GLU A 222 -0.57 5.82 8.17
CA GLU A 222 -1.52 5.40 7.13
C GLU A 222 -1.45 6.28 5.87
N LEU A 223 -1.36 7.61 6.04
CA LEU A 223 -1.53 8.55 4.92
C LEU A 223 -0.26 9.25 4.45
N ARG A 224 0.77 9.37 5.29
CA ARG A 224 1.94 10.23 5.00
C ARG A 224 3.15 9.44 4.56
N PRO A 225 4.01 8.89 5.46
CA PRO A 225 5.26 8.27 5.04
C PRO A 225 5.05 7.06 4.12
N GLY A 226 3.96 6.30 4.28
CA GLY A 226 3.63 5.15 3.44
C GLY A 226 3.19 5.54 2.03
N LEU A 227 2.05 6.24 1.90
CA LEU A 227 1.50 6.62 0.60
C LEU A 227 2.38 7.61 -0.17
N LEU A 228 2.98 8.59 0.51
CA LEU A 228 3.96 9.46 -0.17
C LEU A 228 5.18 8.64 -0.58
N GLY A 229 5.66 7.72 0.27
CA GLY A 229 6.77 6.83 -0.07
C GLY A 229 6.51 5.99 -1.32
N TRP A 230 5.30 5.46 -1.48
CA TRP A 230 4.85 4.77 -2.69
C TRP A 230 4.99 5.67 -3.93
N MET A 231 4.42 6.88 -3.88
CA MET A 231 4.51 7.85 -4.98
C MET A 231 5.96 8.20 -5.35
N LEU A 232 6.83 8.36 -4.34
CA LEU A 232 8.24 8.70 -4.55
C LEU A 232 9.03 7.55 -5.20
N LEU A 233 8.70 6.30 -4.84
CA LEU A 233 9.28 5.12 -5.49
C LEU A 233 8.86 5.06 -6.96
N ASP A 234 7.57 5.24 -7.26
CA ASP A 234 7.06 5.26 -8.64
C ASP A 234 7.76 6.32 -9.50
N PHE A 235 7.94 7.54 -8.98
CA PHE A 235 8.68 8.59 -9.68
C PHE A 235 10.15 8.25 -9.88
N ALA A 236 10.82 7.66 -8.88
CA ALA A 236 12.19 7.21 -9.03
C ALA A 236 12.33 6.14 -10.11
N PHE A 237 11.36 5.23 -10.23
CA PHE A 237 11.31 4.19 -11.26
C PHE A 237 11.06 4.75 -12.67
N VAL A 238 10.16 5.73 -12.82
CA VAL A 238 9.95 6.44 -14.08
C VAL A 238 11.22 7.18 -14.52
N VAL A 239 11.86 7.90 -13.59
CA VAL A 239 13.12 8.61 -13.85
C VAL A 239 14.23 7.63 -14.22
N HIS A 240 14.30 6.47 -13.55
CA HIS A 240 15.27 5.44 -13.91
C HIS A 240 15.07 4.92 -15.33
N GLN A 241 13.84 4.63 -15.75
CA GLN A 241 13.55 4.18 -17.11
C GLN A 241 14.07 5.19 -18.15
N TYR A 242 13.82 6.49 -17.91
CA TYR A 242 14.34 7.56 -18.78
C TYR A 242 15.87 7.59 -18.80
N LYS A 243 16.54 7.43 -17.66
CA LYS A 243 18.01 7.42 -17.60
C LYS A 243 18.62 6.21 -18.31
N ALA A 244 17.98 5.04 -18.18
CA ALA A 244 18.47 3.81 -18.78
C ALA A 244 18.30 3.83 -20.31
N TYR A 245 17.12 4.24 -20.79
CA TYR A 245 16.72 4.04 -22.18
C TYR A 245 16.62 5.32 -23.02
N GLY A 246 16.64 6.50 -22.38
CA GLY A 246 16.43 7.79 -23.06
C GLY A 246 14.97 8.11 -23.38
N PHE A 247 14.03 7.25 -23.00
CA PHE A 247 12.59 7.45 -23.18
C PHE A 247 11.82 6.82 -22.01
N ILE A 248 10.54 7.20 -21.90
CA ILE A 248 9.58 6.57 -20.99
C ILE A 248 8.44 5.94 -21.79
N THR A 249 7.99 4.79 -21.33
CA THR A 249 6.92 4.00 -21.98
C THR A 249 5.54 4.49 -21.57
N ASP A 250 4.56 4.28 -22.45
CA ASP A 250 3.15 4.55 -22.13
C ASP A 250 2.65 3.69 -20.95
N SER A 251 3.16 2.47 -20.83
CA SER A 251 2.80 1.53 -19.76
C SER A 251 3.17 2.04 -18.36
N ILE A 252 4.40 2.53 -18.15
CA ILE A 252 4.85 3.03 -16.84
C ILE A 252 4.17 4.36 -16.51
N VAL A 253 3.92 5.21 -17.51
CA VAL A 253 3.22 6.49 -17.33
C VAL A 253 1.77 6.25 -16.93
N LEU A 254 1.05 5.38 -17.65
CA LEU A 254 -0.34 5.05 -17.32
C LEU A 254 -0.44 4.47 -15.92
N LEU A 255 0.36 3.44 -15.61
CA LEU A 255 0.40 2.82 -14.29
C LEU A 255 0.58 3.87 -13.18
N THR A 256 1.69 4.61 -13.24
CA THR A 256 2.06 5.55 -12.17
C THR A 256 1.09 6.72 -12.07
N ALA A 257 0.52 7.18 -13.19
CA ALA A 257 -0.52 8.21 -13.16
C ALA A 257 -1.79 7.76 -12.40
N PHE A 258 -2.22 6.50 -12.56
CA PHE A 258 -3.38 5.99 -11.81
C PHE A 258 -3.06 5.74 -10.34
N GLN A 259 -1.87 5.23 -10.02
CA GLN A 259 -1.42 5.06 -8.64
C GLN A 259 -1.33 6.42 -7.93
N VAL A 260 -0.78 7.43 -8.59
CA VAL A 260 -0.79 8.83 -8.12
C VAL A 260 -2.21 9.33 -7.92
N LEU A 261 -3.11 9.13 -8.89
CA LEU A 261 -4.50 9.55 -8.77
C LEU A 261 -5.18 8.91 -7.54
N TYR A 262 -4.95 7.62 -7.30
CA TYR A 262 -5.47 6.91 -6.13
C TYR A 262 -4.96 7.50 -4.82
N ILE A 263 -3.66 7.82 -4.74
CA ILE A 263 -3.05 8.45 -3.55
C ILE A 263 -3.61 9.86 -3.32
N LEU A 264 -3.69 10.67 -4.38
CA LEU A 264 -4.26 12.02 -4.31
C LEU A 264 -5.73 11.97 -3.87
N ASP A 265 -6.50 11.02 -4.38
CA ASP A 265 -7.90 10.79 -4.01
C ASP A 265 -8.04 10.37 -2.53
N ALA A 266 -7.10 9.58 -2.00
CA ALA A 266 -7.03 9.27 -0.56
C ALA A 266 -6.72 10.50 0.30
N TRP A 267 -5.78 11.36 -0.11
CA TRP A 267 -5.48 12.61 0.59
C TRP A 267 -6.63 13.61 0.52
N TRP A 268 -7.31 13.70 -0.62
CA TRP A 268 -8.48 14.55 -0.79
C TRP A 268 -9.64 14.09 0.10
N MET A 269 -9.74 12.78 0.34
CA MET A 269 -10.77 12.15 1.16
C MET A 269 -10.26 11.78 2.56
N GLU A 270 -9.24 12.48 3.06
CA GLU A 270 -8.56 12.20 4.35
C GLU A 270 -9.55 12.04 5.52
N SER A 271 -10.62 12.84 5.59
CA SER A 271 -11.64 12.74 6.63
C SER A 271 -12.42 11.42 6.63
N SER A 272 -12.55 10.76 5.46
CA SER A 272 -13.23 9.47 5.34
C SER A 272 -12.43 8.35 6.02
N VAL A 273 -11.11 8.49 6.12
CA VAL A 273 -10.21 7.51 6.76
C VAL A 273 -10.52 7.36 8.25
N LEU A 274 -10.99 8.42 8.91
CA LEU A 274 -11.38 8.40 10.33
C LEU A 274 -12.53 7.44 10.66
N THR A 275 -13.22 6.91 9.65
CA THR A 275 -14.32 5.95 9.81
C THR A 275 -13.97 4.52 9.40
N THR A 276 -12.73 4.29 8.97
CA THR A 276 -12.23 2.97 8.54
C THR A 276 -12.05 2.02 9.73
N MET A 277 -11.95 0.72 9.44
CA MET A 277 -11.70 -0.30 10.45
C MET A 277 -10.35 -0.08 11.14
N ASP A 278 -9.34 0.33 10.37
CA ASP A 278 -7.98 0.58 10.82
C ASP A 278 -7.97 1.65 11.93
N ILE A 279 -8.66 2.79 11.72
CA ILE A 279 -8.78 3.84 12.75
C ILE A 279 -9.70 3.45 13.91
N THR A 280 -10.88 2.89 13.61
CA THR A 280 -11.97 2.80 14.60
C THR A 280 -11.98 1.53 15.44
N THR A 281 -11.32 0.47 14.98
CA THR A 281 -11.47 -0.89 15.55
C THR A 281 -10.12 -1.54 15.83
N ASP A 282 -9.19 -1.45 14.89
CA ASP A 282 -7.92 -2.18 14.99
C ASP A 282 -6.91 -1.41 15.84
N GLY A 283 -6.13 -2.12 16.65
CA GLY A 283 -5.04 -1.48 17.38
C GLY A 283 -3.89 -1.11 16.44
N PHE A 284 -3.03 -0.20 16.87
CA PHE A 284 -1.79 0.02 16.12
C PHE A 284 -0.70 -0.92 16.64
N GLY A 285 -0.33 -1.91 15.84
CA GLY A 285 0.68 -2.93 16.13
C GLY A 285 1.58 -3.18 14.91
N PHE A 286 2.28 -4.32 14.90
CA PHE A 286 3.13 -4.68 13.76
C PHE A 286 2.37 -4.74 12.44
N MET A 287 1.13 -5.23 12.45
CA MET A 287 0.31 -5.36 11.24
C MET A 287 0.18 -4.02 10.50
N LEU A 288 -0.32 -2.99 11.19
CA LEU A 288 -0.49 -1.66 10.59
C LEU A 288 0.86 -0.99 10.36
N SER A 289 1.77 -1.02 11.33
CA SER A 289 3.08 -0.38 11.16
C SER A 289 3.86 -0.91 9.97
N PHE A 290 3.90 -2.24 9.76
CA PHE A 290 4.57 -2.84 8.61
C PHE A 290 3.74 -2.68 7.33
N GLY A 291 2.40 -2.77 7.44
CA GLY A 291 1.46 -2.51 6.35
C GLY A 291 1.70 -1.14 5.71
N ASP A 292 1.68 -0.10 6.53
CA ASP A 292 1.78 1.28 6.10
C ASP A 292 3.18 1.63 5.57
N LEU A 293 4.22 1.24 6.32
CA LEU A 293 5.58 1.75 6.08
C LEU A 293 6.41 0.86 5.15
N VAL A 294 6.02 -0.41 4.97
CA VAL A 294 6.75 -1.36 4.12
C VAL A 294 5.85 -1.95 3.05
N TRP A 295 4.72 -2.55 3.44
CA TRP A 295 3.93 -3.30 2.48
C TRP A 295 3.37 -2.39 1.37
N VAL A 296 2.74 -1.27 1.72
CA VAL A 296 2.20 -0.31 0.77
C VAL A 296 3.29 0.21 -0.19
N PRO A 297 4.36 0.89 0.27
CA PRO A 297 5.34 1.48 -0.65
C PRO A 297 6.09 0.45 -1.51
N PHE A 298 6.52 -0.67 -0.95
CA PHE A 298 7.43 -1.60 -1.65
C PHE A 298 6.71 -2.71 -2.42
N VAL A 299 5.47 -3.07 -2.07
CA VAL A 299 4.68 -4.06 -2.83
C VAL A 299 3.83 -3.39 -3.92
N TYR A 300 3.27 -2.20 -3.65
CA TYR A 300 2.37 -1.54 -4.60
C TYR A 300 3.14 -0.89 -5.77
N SER A 301 4.44 -0.62 -5.60
CA SER A 301 5.33 -0.10 -6.65
C SER A 301 6.04 -1.19 -7.46
N LEU A 302 5.75 -2.48 -7.23
CA LEU A 302 6.44 -3.59 -7.91
C LEU A 302 6.31 -3.55 -9.43
N GLN A 303 5.14 -3.12 -9.94
CA GLN A 303 4.88 -3.01 -11.37
C GLN A 303 5.70 -1.88 -11.99
N ALA A 304 5.80 -0.72 -11.31
CA ALA A 304 6.63 0.39 -11.74
C ALA A 304 8.11 0.01 -11.70
N ARG A 305 8.56 -0.68 -10.64
CA ARG A 305 9.92 -1.23 -10.53
C ARG A 305 10.25 -2.22 -11.65
N TYR A 306 9.32 -3.11 -11.99
CA TYR A 306 9.48 -4.04 -13.11
C TYR A 306 9.64 -3.29 -14.44
N LEU A 307 8.75 -2.33 -14.71
CA LEU A 307 8.75 -1.55 -15.94
C LEU A 307 9.98 -0.65 -16.07
N ALA A 308 10.52 -0.16 -14.96
CA ALA A 308 11.77 0.61 -14.97
C ALA A 308 12.93 -0.16 -15.62
N VAL A 309 12.93 -1.49 -15.48
CA VAL A 309 13.95 -2.37 -16.05
C VAL A 309 13.52 -2.93 -17.40
N TYR A 310 12.25 -3.34 -17.58
CA TYR A 310 11.75 -3.87 -18.85
C TYR A 310 10.67 -2.95 -19.46
N PRO A 311 11.04 -2.07 -20.42
CA PRO A 311 10.17 -1.02 -20.92
C PRO A 311 9.13 -1.56 -21.92
N VAL A 312 8.01 -2.07 -21.41
CA VAL A 312 6.87 -2.50 -22.23
C VAL A 312 6.19 -1.29 -22.87
N SER A 313 6.09 -1.25 -24.20
CA SER A 313 5.24 -0.28 -24.90
C SER A 313 3.92 -0.95 -25.30
N LEU A 314 2.79 -0.42 -24.84
CA LEU A 314 1.46 -1.00 -25.05
C LEU A 314 0.86 -0.60 -26.40
N GLY A 315 1.15 0.63 -26.82
CA GLY A 315 0.51 1.26 -27.97
C GLY A 315 -0.92 1.72 -27.66
N ILE A 316 -1.48 2.55 -28.55
CA ILE A 316 -2.74 3.27 -28.31
C ILE A 316 -3.90 2.34 -27.95
N LEU A 317 -4.03 1.20 -28.63
CA LEU A 317 -5.15 0.28 -28.42
C LEU A 317 -5.12 -0.36 -27.03
N SER A 318 -3.98 -0.96 -26.66
CA SER A 318 -3.81 -1.62 -25.36
C SER A 318 -3.85 -0.59 -24.22
N SER A 319 -3.23 0.58 -24.41
CA SER A 319 -3.31 1.71 -23.48
C SER A 319 -4.74 2.19 -23.25
N SER A 320 -5.55 2.27 -24.31
CA SER A 320 -6.98 2.60 -24.20
C SER A 320 -7.77 1.51 -23.47
N GLY A 321 -7.43 0.24 -23.68
CA GLY A 321 -8.00 -0.88 -22.95
C GLY A 321 -7.72 -0.80 -21.44
N VAL A 322 -6.46 -0.60 -21.05
CA VAL A 322 -6.07 -0.40 -19.65
C VAL A 322 -6.79 0.80 -19.03
N LEU A 323 -6.82 1.94 -19.73
CA LEU A 323 -7.54 3.13 -19.30
C LEU A 323 -9.04 2.86 -19.11
N GLY A 324 -9.65 2.06 -19.99
CA GLY A 324 -11.05 1.63 -19.85
C GLY A 324 -11.29 0.83 -18.58
N VAL A 325 -10.43 -0.16 -18.30
CA VAL A 325 -10.55 -1.02 -17.09
C VAL A 325 -10.44 -0.18 -15.82
N VAL A 326 -9.40 0.67 -15.71
CA VAL A 326 -9.23 1.51 -14.51
C VAL A 326 -10.34 2.55 -14.37
N ALA A 327 -10.82 3.14 -15.46
CA ALA A 327 -11.91 4.11 -15.42
C ALA A 327 -13.22 3.47 -14.90
N VAL A 328 -13.51 2.23 -15.32
CA VAL A 328 -14.65 1.46 -14.80
C VAL A 328 -14.48 1.17 -13.31
N GLY A 329 -13.31 0.68 -12.90
CA GLY A 329 -13.02 0.40 -11.49
C GLY A 329 -13.15 1.63 -10.60
N TYR A 330 -12.51 2.74 -11.00
CA TYR A 330 -12.57 4.01 -10.27
C TYR A 330 -14.00 4.57 -10.23
N TYR A 331 -14.73 4.51 -11.34
CA TYR A 331 -16.12 4.94 -11.37
C TYR A 331 -16.97 4.17 -10.36
N ILE A 332 -16.91 2.84 -10.34
CA ILE A 332 -17.67 2.01 -9.39
C ILE A 332 -17.25 2.35 -7.96
N PHE A 333 -15.95 2.36 -7.66
CA PHE A 333 -15.42 2.62 -6.33
C PHE A 333 -15.87 3.99 -5.79
N ARG A 334 -15.64 5.05 -6.57
CA ARG A 334 -15.88 6.43 -6.14
C ARG A 334 -17.37 6.76 -6.15
N SER A 335 -18.14 6.27 -7.12
CA SER A 335 -19.59 6.51 -7.17
C SER A 335 -20.33 5.80 -6.03
N ALA A 336 -19.97 4.55 -5.70
CA ALA A 336 -20.56 3.82 -4.57
C ALA A 336 -20.26 4.48 -3.22
N ASN A 337 -19.01 4.89 -3.00
CA ASN A 337 -18.63 5.60 -1.78
C ASN A 337 -19.31 6.98 -1.68
N ASN A 338 -19.37 7.73 -2.78
CA ASN A 338 -20.06 9.02 -2.81
C ASN A 338 -21.57 8.87 -2.59
N GLU A 339 -22.20 7.82 -3.09
CA GLU A 339 -23.61 7.51 -2.83
C GLU A 339 -23.86 7.32 -1.33
N LYS A 340 -23.06 6.48 -0.67
CA LYS A 340 -23.13 6.26 0.79
C LYS A 340 -22.89 7.56 1.56
N ASN A 341 -21.85 8.31 1.20
CA ASN A 341 -21.47 9.53 1.91
C ASN A 341 -22.55 10.62 1.76
N ARG A 342 -23.08 10.85 0.56
CA ARG A 342 -24.19 11.79 0.34
C ARG A 342 -25.45 11.37 1.08
N PHE A 343 -25.80 10.09 1.02
CA PHE A 343 -26.97 9.58 1.75
C PHE A 343 -26.85 9.79 3.26
N ARG A 344 -25.66 9.60 3.84
CA ARG A 344 -25.43 9.79 5.28
C ARG A 344 -25.36 11.26 5.71
N THR A 345 -24.93 12.15 4.83
CA THR A 345 -24.74 13.58 5.14
C THR A 345 -25.95 14.43 4.78
N ASN A 346 -26.53 14.22 3.61
CA ASN A 346 -27.73 14.91 3.13
C ASN A 346 -28.69 13.92 2.42
N PRO A 347 -29.56 13.22 3.18
CA PRO A 347 -30.53 12.30 2.62
C PRO A 347 -31.55 12.95 1.66
N LYS A 348 -31.68 14.28 1.67
CA LYS A 348 -32.58 15.03 0.80
C LYS A 348 -31.94 15.43 -0.53
N ASP A 349 -30.67 15.10 -0.76
CA ASP A 349 -30.01 15.40 -2.03
C ASP A 349 -30.74 14.69 -3.19
N PRO A 350 -31.07 15.38 -4.29
CA PRO A 350 -31.83 14.81 -5.39
C PRO A 350 -31.25 13.52 -5.98
N ARG A 351 -29.94 13.32 -5.83
CA ARG A 351 -29.22 12.15 -6.36
C ARG A 351 -29.39 10.90 -5.49
N VAL A 352 -29.80 11.04 -4.23
CA VAL A 352 -29.95 9.91 -3.29
C VAL A 352 -31.34 9.84 -2.65
N GLN A 353 -32.19 10.85 -2.79
CA GLN A 353 -33.53 10.89 -2.20
C GLN A 353 -34.44 9.72 -2.63
N GLY A 354 -34.21 9.16 -3.83
CA GLY A 354 -34.97 8.03 -4.36
C GLY A 354 -34.48 6.66 -3.86
N LEU A 355 -33.37 6.61 -3.12
CA LEU A 355 -32.82 5.35 -2.63
C LEU A 355 -33.65 4.81 -1.46
N LYS A 356 -33.97 3.53 -1.54
CA LYS A 356 -34.63 2.78 -0.47
C LYS A 356 -33.59 2.30 0.54
N TYR A 357 -34.00 2.20 1.80
CA TYR A 357 -33.15 1.73 2.89
C TYR A 357 -33.95 0.92 3.92
N LEU A 358 -33.26 0.03 4.62
CA LEU A 358 -33.75 -0.64 5.81
C LEU A 358 -33.34 0.18 7.05
N THR A 359 -34.30 0.46 7.92
CA THR A 359 -34.03 1.14 9.21
C THR A 359 -33.75 0.07 10.25
N THR A 360 -32.57 0.09 10.86
CA THR A 360 -32.18 -0.88 11.87
C THR A 360 -32.70 -0.48 13.25
N LYS A 361 -32.86 -1.44 14.15
CA LYS A 361 -33.18 -1.25 15.58
C LYS A 361 -32.14 -0.37 16.28
N ALA A 362 -30.91 -0.33 15.77
CA ALA A 362 -29.84 0.57 16.23
C ALA A 362 -30.00 2.04 15.77
N GLY A 363 -31.06 2.36 15.02
CA GLY A 363 -31.35 3.71 14.52
C GLY A 363 -30.55 4.13 13.28
N SER A 364 -29.75 3.22 12.71
CA SER A 364 -29.01 3.47 11.47
C SER A 364 -29.78 3.00 10.23
N LYS A 365 -29.35 3.43 9.05
CA LYS A 365 -29.97 3.10 7.78
C LYS A 365 -29.02 2.30 6.89
N LEU A 366 -29.51 1.22 6.29
CA LEU A 366 -28.79 0.38 5.34
C LEU A 366 -29.42 0.53 3.96
N LEU A 367 -28.65 0.99 2.96
CA LEU A 367 -29.14 1.21 1.59
C LEU A 367 -29.40 -0.12 0.89
N ILE A 368 -30.60 -0.33 0.33
CA ILE A 368 -31.00 -1.58 -0.37
C ILE A 368 -31.25 -1.38 -1.87
N THR A 369 -30.91 -0.21 -2.40
CA THR A 369 -30.98 0.16 -3.83
C THR A 369 -29.77 1.01 -4.19
N GLY A 370 -29.57 1.28 -5.48
CA GLY A 370 -28.34 1.94 -5.94
C GLY A 370 -27.18 0.96 -5.94
N TRP A 371 -25.96 1.45 -5.75
CA TRP A 371 -24.76 0.63 -5.69
C TRP A 371 -24.84 -0.40 -4.56
N TRP A 372 -25.26 0.03 -3.37
CA TRP A 372 -25.38 -0.82 -2.18
C TRP A 372 -26.54 -1.82 -2.26
N GLY A 373 -27.45 -1.65 -3.22
CA GLY A 373 -28.47 -2.66 -3.54
C GLY A 373 -28.01 -3.74 -4.52
N ILE A 374 -26.90 -3.51 -5.24
CA ILE A 374 -26.35 -4.48 -6.21
C ILE A 374 -25.49 -5.52 -5.49
N ALA A 375 -24.57 -5.07 -4.64
CA ALA A 375 -23.76 -5.92 -3.77
C ALA A 375 -23.40 -5.14 -2.49
N ARG A 376 -23.24 -5.87 -1.39
CA ARG A 376 -22.99 -5.25 -0.06
C ARG A 376 -21.67 -4.50 0.02
N HIS A 377 -20.69 -4.92 -0.78
CA HIS A 377 -19.35 -4.32 -0.91
C HIS A 377 -18.98 -4.07 -2.37
N ILE A 378 -19.89 -3.48 -3.16
CA ILE A 378 -19.62 -3.16 -4.56
C ILE A 378 -18.46 -2.16 -4.76
N ASN A 379 -18.15 -1.35 -3.74
CA ASN A 379 -16.97 -0.51 -3.74
C ASN A 379 -15.68 -1.34 -3.78
N TYR A 380 -15.64 -2.51 -3.12
CA TYR A 380 -14.48 -3.41 -3.17
C TYR A 380 -14.33 -4.04 -4.56
N PHE A 381 -15.43 -4.25 -5.29
CA PHE A 381 -15.35 -4.69 -6.69
C PHE A 381 -14.71 -3.64 -7.58
N GLY A 382 -15.08 -2.37 -7.42
CA GLY A 382 -14.41 -1.26 -8.12
C GLY A 382 -12.92 -1.20 -7.81
N ASP A 383 -12.56 -1.37 -6.54
CA ASP A 383 -11.17 -1.41 -6.07
C ASP A 383 -10.38 -2.59 -6.65
N TRP A 384 -11.00 -3.76 -6.71
CA TRP A 384 -10.42 -4.96 -7.31
C TRP A 384 -10.17 -4.81 -8.82
N ILE A 385 -11.08 -4.16 -9.55
CA ILE A 385 -10.89 -3.84 -10.98
C ILE A 385 -9.71 -2.88 -11.17
N MET A 386 -9.58 -1.86 -10.31
CA MET A 386 -8.41 -0.96 -10.35
C MET A 386 -7.12 -1.73 -10.09
N ALA A 387 -7.12 -2.65 -9.11
CA ALA A 387 -5.96 -3.47 -8.82
C ALA A 387 -5.53 -4.33 -10.00
N TRP A 388 -6.49 -4.87 -10.76
CA TRP A 388 -6.20 -5.59 -11.99
C TRP A 388 -5.57 -4.66 -13.05
N ALA A 389 -6.09 -3.46 -13.21
CA ALA A 389 -5.56 -2.46 -14.14
C ALA A 389 -4.11 -2.03 -13.82
N TYR A 390 -3.67 -2.10 -12.56
CA TYR A 390 -2.27 -1.82 -12.21
C TYR A 390 -1.31 -2.92 -12.69
N CYS A 391 -1.78 -4.17 -12.83
CA CYS A 391 -0.95 -5.28 -13.30
C CYS A 391 -0.85 -5.36 -14.82
N LEU A 392 -1.93 -5.00 -15.54
CA LEU A 392 -2.04 -5.13 -17.00
C LEU A 392 -0.89 -4.46 -17.79
N PRO A 393 -0.40 -3.26 -17.42
CA PRO A 393 0.71 -2.59 -18.12
C PRO A 393 2.00 -3.42 -18.20
N THR A 394 2.19 -4.38 -17.29
CA THR A 394 3.38 -5.26 -17.29
C THR A 394 3.31 -6.37 -18.34
N GLY A 395 2.16 -6.57 -18.98
CA GLY A 395 1.96 -7.57 -20.03
C GLY A 395 2.26 -9.00 -19.56
N ILE A 396 2.81 -9.82 -20.48
CA ILE A 396 3.38 -11.13 -20.15
C ILE A 396 4.78 -10.90 -19.57
N ALA A 397 4.82 -10.59 -18.27
CA ALA A 397 6.03 -10.17 -17.59
C ALA A 397 7.10 -11.27 -17.51
N GLY A 398 8.36 -10.86 -17.53
CA GLY A 398 9.53 -11.74 -17.51
C GLY A 398 10.70 -11.14 -18.27
N TYR A 399 11.87 -11.03 -17.63
CA TYR A 399 13.11 -10.62 -18.31
C TYR A 399 14.38 -11.22 -17.70
N ILE A 400 15.44 -11.25 -18.50
CA ILE A 400 16.81 -11.62 -18.13
C ILE A 400 17.74 -10.51 -18.59
N ILE A 401 18.75 -10.23 -17.77
CA ILE A 401 19.78 -9.24 -18.03
C ILE A 401 21.09 -9.98 -18.34
N ARG A 402 21.74 -9.64 -19.46
CA ARG A 402 23.01 -10.23 -19.87
C ARG A 402 24.02 -9.14 -20.22
N PRO A 403 25.29 -9.27 -19.81
CA PRO A 403 26.33 -8.35 -20.25
C PRO A 403 26.60 -8.57 -21.75
N VAL A 404 26.76 -7.49 -22.50
CA VAL A 404 27.06 -7.52 -23.95
C VAL A 404 28.24 -6.61 -24.26
N THR A 405 29.10 -7.03 -25.18
CA THR A 405 30.22 -6.22 -25.69
C THR A 405 29.76 -5.31 -26.83
N LEU A 406 30.39 -4.14 -26.96
CA LEU A 406 29.98 -3.10 -27.93
C LEU A 406 29.90 -3.60 -29.39
N GLN A 407 30.78 -4.54 -29.78
CA GLN A 407 30.79 -5.14 -31.12
C GLN A 407 29.51 -5.93 -31.43
N ASN A 408 28.93 -6.60 -30.44
CA ASN A 408 27.74 -7.43 -30.61
C ASN A 408 26.44 -6.59 -30.65
N VAL A 409 26.46 -5.35 -30.14
CA VAL A 409 25.26 -4.48 -30.07
C VAL A 409 24.74 -4.18 -31.48
N THR A 410 25.63 -3.84 -32.41
CA THR A 410 25.28 -3.53 -33.81
C THR A 410 24.60 -4.68 -34.56
N GLU A 411 24.88 -5.93 -34.20
CA GLU A 411 24.27 -7.11 -34.82
C GLU A 411 22.92 -7.49 -34.16
N LEU A 412 22.77 -7.22 -32.86
CA LEU A 412 21.59 -7.57 -32.05
C LEU A 412 20.44 -6.55 -32.12
N VAL A 413 20.70 -5.31 -32.54
CA VAL A 413 19.70 -4.24 -32.72
C VAL A 413 18.57 -4.64 -33.69
N ASN A 414 18.77 -5.68 -34.51
CA ASN A 414 17.75 -6.22 -35.43
C ASN A 414 16.74 -7.18 -34.78
N SER A 415 16.79 -7.42 -33.47
CA SER A 415 15.80 -8.23 -32.75
C SER A 415 14.74 -7.35 -32.08
N GLU A 416 13.46 -7.50 -32.45
CA GLU A 416 12.33 -6.65 -31.99
C GLU A 416 12.01 -6.74 -30.47
N SER A 417 12.82 -7.44 -29.67
CA SER A 417 12.48 -7.76 -28.27
C SER A 417 13.64 -7.68 -27.26
N SER A 418 14.75 -7.03 -27.64
CA SER A 418 15.90 -6.76 -26.77
C SER A 418 16.10 -5.26 -26.54
N PHE A 419 16.29 -4.87 -25.29
CA PHE A 419 16.59 -3.50 -24.88
C PHE A 419 18.01 -3.40 -24.37
N PHE A 420 18.70 -2.29 -24.64
CA PHE A 420 20.09 -2.11 -24.24
C PHE A 420 20.22 -0.84 -23.40
N PHE A 421 20.95 -0.92 -22.29
CA PHE A 421 21.31 0.26 -21.52
C PHE A 421 22.70 0.14 -20.89
N HIS A 422 23.27 1.28 -20.55
CA HIS A 422 24.57 1.36 -19.88
C HIS A 422 24.40 1.16 -18.38
N LYS A 423 24.99 0.08 -17.84
CA LYS A 423 25.08 -0.15 -16.39
C LYS A 423 26.27 0.61 -15.79
N SER A 424 27.32 0.82 -16.58
CA SER A 424 28.48 1.65 -16.22
C SER A 424 29.08 2.26 -17.49
N ALA A 425 30.11 3.10 -17.34
CA ALA A 425 30.84 3.69 -18.47
C ALA A 425 31.44 2.63 -19.41
N THR A 426 31.66 1.40 -18.93
CA THR A 426 32.33 0.32 -19.68
C THR A 426 31.45 -0.90 -19.90
N GLN A 427 30.26 -0.97 -19.29
CA GLN A 427 29.40 -2.15 -19.33
C GLN A 427 28.02 -1.80 -19.91
N ILE A 428 27.71 -2.43 -21.05
CA ILE A 428 26.38 -2.44 -21.65
C ILE A 428 25.71 -3.76 -21.27
N VAL A 429 24.42 -3.69 -20.96
CA VAL A 429 23.60 -4.87 -20.71
C VAL A 429 22.44 -4.92 -21.70
N GLU A 430 22.10 -6.14 -22.09
CA GLU A 430 20.89 -6.48 -22.84
C GLU A 430 19.82 -6.97 -21.85
N VAL A 431 18.62 -6.45 -21.98
CA VAL A 431 17.41 -6.90 -21.31
C VAL A 431 16.48 -7.52 -22.34
N THR A 432 16.20 -8.81 -22.19
CA THR A 432 15.33 -9.56 -23.09
C THR A 432 14.44 -10.49 -22.29
N GLN A 433 13.27 -10.87 -22.81
CA GLN A 433 12.38 -11.78 -22.07
C GLN A 433 12.97 -13.18 -21.95
N GLY A 434 13.53 -13.70 -23.05
CA GLY A 434 14.10 -15.05 -23.12
C GLY A 434 13.21 -16.12 -22.43
N PRO A 435 13.82 -17.08 -21.70
CA PRO A 435 13.06 -18.10 -20.96
C PRO A 435 12.32 -17.56 -19.73
N ALA A 436 12.54 -16.30 -19.31
CA ALA A 436 11.82 -15.71 -18.19
C ALA A 436 10.40 -15.24 -18.57
N LYS A 437 10.08 -15.16 -19.87
CA LYS A 437 8.76 -14.73 -20.36
C LYS A 437 7.61 -15.48 -19.68
N GLY A 438 6.69 -14.73 -19.08
CA GLY A 438 5.54 -15.26 -18.34
C GLY A 438 5.83 -15.53 -16.86
N TYR A 439 7.06 -15.89 -16.49
CA TYR A 439 7.42 -16.14 -15.09
C TYR A 439 7.50 -14.85 -14.26
N GLY A 440 7.74 -13.69 -14.88
CA GLY A 440 7.71 -12.40 -14.19
C GLY A 440 6.33 -12.03 -13.65
N MET A 441 5.26 -12.66 -14.16
CA MET A 441 3.90 -12.42 -13.69
C MET A 441 3.71 -12.82 -12.22
N PHE A 442 4.50 -13.77 -11.70
CA PHE A 442 4.49 -14.10 -10.28
C PHE A 442 4.81 -12.91 -9.38
N PHE A 443 5.55 -11.91 -9.87
CA PHE A 443 5.86 -10.69 -9.12
C PHE A 443 4.86 -9.58 -9.46
N THR A 444 4.60 -9.34 -10.75
CA THR A 444 3.80 -8.18 -11.16
C THR A 444 2.29 -8.37 -10.92
N TYR A 445 1.79 -9.61 -10.92
CA TYR A 445 0.39 -9.95 -10.61
C TYR A 445 0.19 -10.46 -9.18
N PHE A 446 1.27 -10.59 -8.40
CA PHE A 446 1.16 -10.90 -6.96
C PHE A 446 0.27 -9.89 -6.25
N TYR A 447 0.38 -8.60 -6.61
CA TYR A 447 -0.46 -7.54 -6.08
C TYR A 447 -1.96 -7.85 -6.23
N LEU A 448 -2.41 -8.25 -7.42
CA LEU A 448 -3.80 -8.61 -7.66
C LEU A 448 -4.26 -9.80 -6.81
N LEU A 449 -3.43 -10.84 -6.70
CA LEU A 449 -3.72 -12.00 -5.86
C LEU A 449 -3.83 -11.60 -4.38
N TYR A 450 -2.83 -10.89 -3.87
CA TYR A 450 -2.82 -10.37 -2.50
C TYR A 450 -4.05 -9.49 -2.23
N PHE A 451 -4.35 -8.56 -3.13
CA PHE A 451 -5.44 -7.60 -2.94
C PHE A 451 -6.80 -8.31 -2.97
N THR A 452 -6.95 -9.36 -3.77
CA THR A 452 -8.13 -10.22 -3.76
C THR A 452 -8.32 -10.86 -2.38
N VAL A 453 -7.26 -11.47 -1.81
CA VAL A 453 -7.31 -12.08 -0.48
C VAL A 453 -7.60 -11.03 0.60
N LEU A 454 -6.99 -9.85 0.51
CA LEU A 454 -7.22 -8.74 1.42
C LEU A 454 -8.69 -8.29 1.40
N LEU A 455 -9.27 -8.09 0.23
CA LEU A 455 -10.65 -7.62 0.09
C LEU A 455 -11.66 -8.65 0.59
N ILE A 456 -11.44 -9.94 0.31
CA ILE A 456 -12.28 -11.03 0.84
C ILE A 456 -12.18 -11.07 2.38
N HIS A 457 -10.97 -11.03 2.93
CA HIS A 457 -10.79 -11.03 4.37
C HIS A 457 -11.42 -9.78 5.03
N ARG A 458 -11.27 -8.61 4.40
CA ARG A 458 -11.86 -7.35 4.87
C ARG A 458 -13.38 -7.39 4.82
N GLU A 459 -13.97 -7.96 3.78
CA GLU A 459 -15.40 -8.16 3.65
C GLU A 459 -15.95 -9.06 4.75
N ILE A 460 -15.34 -10.21 4.99
CA ILE A 460 -15.76 -11.14 6.06
C ILE A 460 -15.75 -10.43 7.42
N ARG A 461 -14.70 -9.65 7.73
CA ARG A 461 -14.62 -8.89 8.99
C ARG A 461 -15.70 -7.81 9.10
N ASP A 462 -16.02 -7.12 8.01
CA ASP A 462 -17.06 -6.09 8.01
C ASP A 462 -18.46 -6.72 8.16
N GLU A 463 -18.71 -7.86 7.51
CA GLU A 463 -19.93 -8.65 7.70
C GLU A 463 -20.12 -9.08 9.15
N GLU A 464 -19.10 -9.67 9.79
CA GLU A 464 -19.15 -10.07 11.20
C GLU A 464 -19.37 -8.88 12.14
N LYS A 465 -18.82 -7.73 11.81
CA LYS A 465 -19.03 -6.47 12.55
C LYS A 465 -20.47 -5.98 12.37
N CYS A 466 -20.99 -6.00 11.16
CA CYS A 466 -22.35 -5.60 10.85
C CYS A 466 -23.39 -6.54 11.47
N GLU A 467 -23.14 -7.85 11.44
CA GLU A 467 -23.99 -8.87 12.07
C GLU A 467 -24.03 -8.68 13.60
N ARG A 468 -22.88 -8.50 14.26
CA ARG A 468 -22.83 -8.19 15.70
C ARG A 468 -23.55 -6.89 16.07
N LYS A 469 -23.54 -5.89 15.17
CA LYS A 469 -24.13 -4.57 15.43
C LYS A 469 -25.63 -4.52 15.15
N TYR A 470 -26.09 -5.18 14.09
CA TYR A 470 -27.46 -5.04 13.59
C TYR A 470 -28.33 -6.29 13.77
N GLY A 471 -27.75 -7.46 14.09
CA GLY A 471 -28.48 -8.70 14.35
C GLY A 471 -29.43 -9.07 13.19
N ASP A 472 -30.69 -9.38 13.52
CA ASP A 472 -31.75 -9.74 12.56
C ASP A 472 -31.90 -8.75 11.40
N ASP A 473 -31.64 -7.46 11.62
CA ASP A 473 -31.73 -6.45 10.57
C ASP A 473 -30.64 -6.64 9.51
N TRP A 474 -29.46 -7.16 9.91
CA TRP A 474 -28.41 -7.56 8.97
C TRP A 474 -28.80 -8.81 8.20
N GLU A 475 -29.41 -9.80 8.85
CA GLU A 475 -29.90 -11.00 8.18
C GLU A 475 -30.90 -10.63 7.09
N ARG A 476 -31.87 -9.76 7.43
CA ARG A 476 -32.83 -9.24 6.48
C ARG A 476 -32.17 -8.45 5.35
N TYR A 477 -31.12 -7.70 5.65
CA TYR A 477 -30.33 -7.00 4.64
C TYR A 477 -29.64 -7.97 3.67
N ARG A 478 -29.04 -9.06 4.18
CA ARG A 478 -28.40 -10.11 3.36
C ARG A 478 -29.40 -10.85 2.47
N GLU A 479 -30.64 -11.02 2.90
CA GLU A 479 -31.72 -11.59 2.07
C GLU A 479 -32.08 -10.69 0.88
N ILE A 480 -32.02 -9.36 1.06
CA ILE A 480 -32.36 -8.39 0.02
C ILE A 480 -31.18 -8.20 -0.95
N VAL A 481 -29.99 -8.00 -0.41
CA VAL A 481 -28.76 -7.78 -1.17
C VAL A 481 -27.89 -9.01 -1.02
N CYS A 482 -28.08 -10.01 -1.89
CA CYS A 482 -27.49 -11.34 -1.72
C CYS A 482 -25.98 -11.38 -1.96
N TYR A 483 -25.46 -10.59 -2.90
CA TYR A 483 -24.06 -10.62 -3.31
C TYR A 483 -23.16 -9.82 -2.36
N ARG A 484 -21.97 -10.36 -2.07
CA ARG A 484 -20.96 -9.74 -1.22
C ARG A 484 -20.17 -8.69 -1.99
N ILE A 485 -19.45 -9.10 -3.04
CA ILE A 485 -18.54 -8.23 -3.80
C ILE A 485 -18.91 -8.25 -5.28
N ILE A 486 -18.96 -9.43 -5.90
CA ILE A 486 -19.12 -9.61 -7.34
C ILE A 486 -20.56 -10.00 -7.65
N PRO A 487 -21.36 -9.11 -8.25
CA PRO A 487 -22.77 -9.39 -8.55
C PRO A 487 -22.90 -10.62 -9.46
N GLY A 488 -23.73 -11.57 -9.07
CA GLY A 488 -23.94 -12.82 -9.81
C GLY A 488 -22.93 -13.93 -9.54
N VAL A 489 -21.87 -13.68 -8.74
CA VAL A 489 -20.79 -14.66 -8.51
C VAL A 489 -20.53 -14.90 -7.01
N TYR A 490 -20.26 -13.85 -6.24
CA TYR A 490 -19.89 -13.89 -4.82
C TYR A 490 -20.49 -12.69 -4.09
#